data_AF-A0A2S7PXH1-F1
#
_entry.id   AF-A0A2S7PXH1-F1
#
_cell.length_a   1.000
_cell.length_b   1.000
_cell.length_c   1.000
_cell.angle_alpha   90.00
_cell.angle_beta   90.00
_cell.angle_gamma   90.00
#
_symmetry.space_group_name_H-M   'P 1'
#
loop_
_entity.id
_entity.type
_entity.pdbx_description
1 polymer ?
#
loop_
_entity_poly.entity_id
_entity_poly.type
_entity_poly.pdbx_seq_one_letter_code
_entity_poly.pdbx_strand_id
1 'polypeptide(L)' 'MAISTYEGLNARARELAILAVGAHFNCAYELYAHKSIAGLLGFSGPQIVDMSEGRQRIIFLEKRPDIQRVDFIVYKE' A
#
# COMPACT_ATOMS: atom_id res chain seq x y z
N MET A 1 -3.59 10.86 -16.05
CA MET A 1 -2.75 10.12 -15.09
C MET A 1 -3.30 8.71 -14.99
N ALA A 2 -2.49 7.69 -15.28
CA ALA A 2 -2.93 6.32 -15.21
C ALA A 2 -3.01 5.86 -13.75
N ILE A 3 -4.12 6.20 -13.09
CA ILE A 3 -4.59 5.39 -11.97
C ILE A 3 -5.08 4.09 -12.61
N SER A 4 -4.52 2.95 -12.22
CA SER A 4 -5.01 1.66 -12.71
C SER A 4 -6.54 1.60 -12.57
N THR A 5 -7.23 1.22 -13.65
CA THR A 5 -8.70 1.12 -13.70
C THR A 5 -9.21 -0.25 -13.25
N TYR A 6 -8.34 -1.10 -12.68
CA TYR A 6 -8.74 -2.41 -12.21
C TYR A 6 -9.69 -2.29 -11.01
N GLU A 7 -10.94 -2.67 -11.21
CA GLU A 7 -12.02 -2.53 -10.22
C GLU A 7 -11.78 -3.36 -8.95
N GLY A 8 -11.03 -4.45 -9.04
CA GLY A 8 -10.73 -5.33 -7.89
C GLY A 8 -9.73 -4.75 -6.89
N LEU A 9 -9.12 -3.60 -7.16
CA LEU A 9 -8.23 -2.92 -6.21
C LEU A 9 -8.74 -1.50 -5.96
N ASN A 10 -8.97 -1.13 -4.71
CA ASN A 10 -9.28 0.26 -4.38
C ASN A 10 -8.00 1.13 -4.37
N ALA A 11 -8.15 2.45 -4.34
CA ALA A 11 -7.02 3.37 -4.39
C ALA A 11 -6.01 3.16 -3.25
N ARG A 12 -6.48 2.81 -2.05
CA ARG A 12 -5.63 2.54 -0.88
C ARG A 12 -4.79 1.28 -1.05
N ALA A 13 -5.38 0.22 -1.60
CA ALA A 13 -4.69 -1.04 -1.88
C ALA A 13 -3.59 -0.85 -2.94
N ARG A 14 -3.87 -0.06 -3.99
CA ARG A 14 -2.86 0.31 -4.99
C ARG A 14 -1.71 1.10 -4.38
N GLU A 15 -2.03 2.09 -3.55
CA GLU A 15 -1.01 2.92 -2.92
C GLU A 15 -0.09 2.13 -1.99
N LEU A 16 -0.68 1.22 -1.19
CA LEU A 16 0.10 0.29 -0.38
C LEU A 16 1.06 -0.54 -1.25
N ALA A 17 0.57 -1.09 -2.36
CA ALA A 17 1.40 -1.90 -3.25
C ALA A 17 2.58 -1.09 -3.82
N ILE A 18 2.34 0.16 -4.22
CA ILE A 18 3.39 1.04 -4.74
C ILE A 18 4.45 1.32 -3.66
N LEU A 19 4.04 1.70 -2.45
CA LEU A 19 4.99 1.97 -1.37
C LEU A 19 5.76 0.71 -0.94
N ALA A 20 5.11 -0.46 -0.91
CA ALA A 20 5.76 -1.73 -0.58
C ALA A 20 6.80 -2.13 -1.63
N VAL A 21 6.47 -2.01 -2.92
CA VAL A 21 7.41 -2.28 -4.03
C VAL A 21 8.55 -1.25 -4.02
N GLY A 22 8.22 0.03 -3.82
CA GLY A 22 9.21 1.11 -3.72
C GLY A 22 10.18 0.90 -2.56
N ALA A 23 9.70 0.40 -1.42
CA ALA A 23 10.55 0.05 -0.28
C ALA A 23 11.45 -1.16 -0.59
N HIS A 24 10.90 -2.21 -1.21
CA HIS A 24 11.66 -3.42 -1.55
C HIS A 24 12.85 -3.13 -2.49
N PHE A 25 12.63 -2.29 -3.51
CA PHE A 25 13.66 -1.92 -4.48
C PHE A 25 14.45 -0.65 -4.11
N ASN A 26 14.18 -0.05 -2.93
CA ASN A 26 14.77 1.21 -2.50
C ASN A 26 14.61 2.35 -3.54
N CYS A 27 13.44 2.43 -4.17
CA CYS A 27 13.10 3.43 -5.17
C CYS A 27 12.80 4.78 -4.52
N ALA A 28 13.82 5.62 -4.36
CA ALA A 28 13.71 6.90 -3.66
C ALA A 28 12.61 7.83 -4.23
N TYR A 29 12.44 7.88 -5.56
CA TYR A 29 11.42 8.72 -6.17
C TYR A 29 9.99 8.23 -5.86
N GLU A 30 9.74 6.92 -6.01
CA GLU A 30 8.44 6.33 -5.68
C GLU A 30 8.08 6.59 -4.22
N LEU A 31 9.03 6.35 -3.31
CA LEU A 31 8.83 6.62 -1.88
C LEU A 31 8.55 8.10 -1.60
N TYR A 32 9.22 9.03 -2.27
CA TYR A 32 8.94 10.46 -2.10
C TYR A 32 7.55 10.85 -2.60
N ALA A 33 7.21 10.48 -3.84
CA ALA A 33 5.95 10.86 -4.47
C ALA A 33 4.75 10.25 -3.75
N HIS A 34 4.82 8.95 -3.46
CA HIS A 34 3.68 8.18 -2.94
C HIS A 34 3.43 8.35 -1.44
N LYS A 35 4.41 8.84 -0.66
CA LYS A 35 4.13 9.27 0.74
C LYS A 35 3.08 10.36 0.82
N SER A 36 3.09 11.31 -0.12
CA SER A 36 2.13 12.41 -0.16
C SER A 36 0.73 11.93 -0.58
N ILE A 37 0.66 11.07 -1.59
CA ILE A 37 -0.58 10.49 -2.10
C ILE A 37 -1.24 9.59 -1.04
N ALA A 38 -0.47 8.80 -0.30
CA ALA A 38 -0.98 8.02 0.82
C ALA A 38 -1.65 8.91 1.89
N GLY A 39 -1.09 10.09 2.19
CA GLY A 39 -1.74 11.06 3.08
C GLY A 39 -3.10 11.52 2.56
N LEU A 40 -3.20 11.81 1.26
CA LEU A 40 -4.46 12.19 0.61
C LEU A 40 -5.51 11.06 0.61
N LEU A 41 -5.06 9.80 0.63
CA LEU A 41 -5.92 8.61 0.72
C LEU A 41 -6.28 8.22 2.16
N GLY A 42 -5.92 9.04 3.15
CA GLY A 42 -6.32 8.88 4.55
C GLY A 42 -5.45 7.90 5.36
N PHE A 43 -4.24 7.57 4.89
CA PHE A 43 -3.28 6.87 5.73
C PHE A 43 -2.70 7.80 6.80
N SER A 44 -2.49 7.27 8.01
CA SER A 44 -1.83 8.02 9.07
C SER A 44 -0.32 8.12 8.82
N GLY A 45 0.34 9.13 9.41
CA GLY A 45 1.80 9.26 9.35
C GLY A 45 2.55 7.97 9.72
N PRO A 46 2.20 7.30 10.85
CA PRO A 46 2.79 6.00 11.20
C PRO A 46 2.56 4.91 10.14
N GLN A 47 1.36 4.82 9.55
CA GLN A 47 1.09 3.85 8.47
C GLN A 47 1.95 4.11 7.24
N ILE A 48 2.16 5.38 6.88
CA ILE A 48 3.00 5.80 5.74
C ILE A 48 4.45 5.44 5.98
N VAL A 49 4.94 5.70 7.19
CA VAL A 49 6.29 5.33 7.63
C VAL A 49 6.49 3.82 7.50
N ASP A 50 5.59 3.02 8.07
CA ASP A 50 5.69 1.55 8.00
C ASP A 50 5.59 0.99 6.57
N MET A 51 4.73 1.56 5.73
CA MET A 51 4.64 1.25 4.29
C MET A 51 5.98 1.49 3.60
N SER A 52 6.52 2.69 3.78
CA SER A 52 7.69 3.17 3.06
C SER A 52 9.02 2.56 3.49
N GLU A 53 9.03 1.87 4.64
CA GLU A 53 10.20 1.18 5.16
C GLU A 53 10.07 -0.36 5.01
N GLY A 54 9.06 -0.80 4.27
CA GLY A 54 8.81 -2.23 4.02
C GLY A 54 8.57 -3.01 5.30
N ARG A 55 8.08 -2.35 6.36
CA ARG A 55 7.90 -2.96 7.69
C ARG A 55 6.56 -3.67 7.85
N GLN A 56 5.74 -3.73 6.80
CA GLN A 56 4.31 -3.76 7.05
C GLN A 56 3.62 -5.12 7.01
N ARG A 57 2.93 -5.40 8.11
CA ARG A 57 1.64 -6.11 8.15
C ARG A 57 0.51 -5.07 8.06
N ILE A 58 -0.09 -4.85 6.88
CA ILE A 58 -1.41 -4.21 6.80
C ILE A 58 -2.46 -5.30 6.70
N ILE A 59 -3.28 -5.45 7.73
CA ILE A 59 -4.52 -6.22 7.66
C ILE A 59 -5.60 -5.25 7.21
N PHE A 60 -6.04 -5.34 5.95
CA PHE A 60 -7.30 -4.73 5.53
C PHE A 60 -8.43 -5.57 6.12
N LEU A 61 -9.03 -5.12 7.22
CA LEU A 61 -10.31 -5.66 7.69
C LEU A 61 -11.43 -4.96 6.92
N GLU A 62 -11.66 -5.34 5.66
CA GLU A 62 -12.95 -5.10 5.03
C GLU A 62 -13.75 -6.41 5.11
N LYS A 63 -14.73 -6.45 6.02
CA LYS A 63 -15.60 -7.61 6.19
C LYS A 63 -16.57 -7.65 5.01
N ARG A 64 -16.14 -8.23 3.88
CA ARG A 64 -17.02 -8.63 2.78
C ARG A 64 -17.43 -10.09 2.96
N PRO A 65 -18.74 -10.42 2.92
CA PRO A 65 -19.21 -11.79 3.15
C PRO A 65 -18.77 -12.79 2.08
N ASP A 66 -18.25 -12.31 0.95
CA ASP A 66 -17.91 -13.05 -0.27
C ASP A 66 -16.41 -13.18 -0.55
N ILE A 67 -15.54 -12.45 0.17
CA ILE A 67 -14.08 -12.47 -0.06
C ILE A 67 -13.37 -12.91 1.21
N GLN A 68 -12.88 -14.15 1.23
CA GLN A 68 -12.28 -14.75 2.43
C GLN A 68 -10.83 -14.35 2.72
N ARG A 69 -10.10 -13.69 1.80
CA ARG A 69 -8.77 -13.16 2.10
C ARG A 69 -8.17 -12.36 0.95
N VAL A 70 -7.64 -11.18 1.26
CA VAL A 70 -6.53 -10.60 0.49
C VAL A 70 -5.35 -10.55 1.45
N ASP A 71 -4.59 -11.63 1.52
CA ASP A 71 -3.31 -11.64 2.24
C ASP A 71 -2.24 -11.03 1.33
N PHE A 72 -1.83 -9.80 1.60
CA PHE A 72 -0.51 -9.35 1.16
C PHE A 72 0.51 -9.85 2.17
N ILE A 73 1.15 -10.99 1.85
CA ILE A 73 2.29 -11.50 2.61
C ILE A 73 3.55 -10.86 2.04
N VAL A 74 4.08 -9.82 2.70
CA VAL A 74 5.41 -9.31 2.43
C VAL A 74 6.39 -10.12 3.27
N TYR A 75 7.12 -11.04 2.63
CA TYR A 75 8.25 -11.72 3.26
C TYR A 75 9.44 -10.77 3.33
N LYS A 76 10.09 -10.72 4.49
CA LYS A 76 11.41 -10.11 4.67
C LYS A 76 12.34 -11.23 5.14
N GLU A 77 13.36 -11.54 4.35
CA GLU A 77 14.54 -12.27 4.85
C GLU A 77 15.33 -11.39 5.81
#